data_AF-A0A7S1H6K5-F1
#
_entry.id   AF-A0A7S1H6K5-F1
#
_cell.length_a   1.000
_cell.length_b   1.000
_cell.length_c   1.000
_cell.angle_alpha   90.00
_cell.angle_beta   90.00
_cell.angle_gamma   90.00
#
_symmetry.space_group_name_H-M   'P 1'
#
loop_
_entity.id
_entity.type
_entity.pdbx_description
1 polymer ?
#
loop_
_entity_poly.entity_id
_entity_poly.type
_entity_poly.pdbx_seq_one_letter_code
_entity_poly.pdbx_strand_id
1 'polypeptide(L)'
;MGKDKGGGGKAQAAREAAEKKAVADSKAKGVEAMEVRHILVEKHGKAAEIIEIIKSGKMGFNEAAREYSMDKAGKSGLLGWKRKPELDQDFWAAALDVPEGKYTEEPVKTQYGYHIIMVQARK
;
A
#
# COMPACT_ATOMS: atom_id res chain seq x y z
N MET A 1 -39.28 -14.31 -22.89
CA MET A 1 -38.85 -12.96 -22.50
C MET A 1 -37.79 -13.07 -21.41
N GLY A 2 -36.56 -12.64 -21.69
CA GLY A 2 -35.45 -12.65 -20.73
C GLY A 2 -35.47 -11.47 -19.76
N LYS A 3 -34.65 -11.56 -18.71
CA LYS A 3 -34.00 -10.44 -18.01
C LYS A 3 -32.97 -10.97 -17.00
N ASP A 4 -31.75 -11.19 -17.49
CA ASP A 4 -30.52 -11.17 -16.71
C ASP A 4 -30.38 -9.83 -15.96
N LYS A 5 -30.18 -9.88 -14.64
CA LYS A 5 -29.71 -8.75 -13.83
C LYS A 5 -28.75 -9.27 -12.76
N GLY A 6 -27.47 -9.26 -13.07
CA GLY A 6 -26.41 -9.64 -12.13
C GLY A 6 -25.01 -9.29 -12.65
N GLY A 7 -24.75 -8.02 -12.97
CA GLY A 7 -23.49 -7.61 -13.63
C GLY A 7 -22.90 -6.24 -13.25
N GLY A 8 -23.38 -5.58 -12.19
CA GLY A 8 -22.96 -4.20 -11.86
C GLY A 8 -21.62 -4.07 -11.12
N GLY A 9 -21.33 -4.99 -10.19
CA GLY A 9 -20.18 -4.84 -9.26
C GLY A 9 -18.79 -4.99 -9.91
N LYS A 10 -18.65 -5.88 -10.91
CA LYS A 10 -17.35 -6.08 -11.60
C LYS A 10 -16.99 -4.92 -12.53
N ALA A 11 -17.97 -4.28 -13.17
CA ALA A 11 -17.74 -3.18 -14.09
C ALA A 11 -17.35 -1.89 -13.37
N GLN A 12 -17.90 -1.66 -12.16
CA GLN A 12 -17.58 -0.50 -11.34
C GLN A 12 -16.16 -0.61 -10.73
N ALA A 13 -15.82 -1.76 -10.15
CA ALA A 13 -14.47 -2.01 -9.62
C ALA A 13 -13.37 -1.92 -10.69
N ALA A 14 -13.64 -2.37 -11.93
CA ALA A 14 -12.69 -2.25 -13.04
C ALA A 14 -12.50 -0.79 -13.50
N ARG A 15 -13.55 0.03 -13.46
CA ARG A 15 -13.46 1.47 -13.78
C ARG A 15 -12.73 2.24 -12.69
N GLU A 16 -13.00 1.95 -11.42
CA GLU A 16 -12.28 2.55 -10.28
C GLU A 16 -10.80 2.15 -10.29
N ALA A 17 -10.48 0.89 -10.62
CA ALA A 17 -9.09 0.46 -10.78
C ALA A 17 -8.38 1.15 -11.96
N ALA A 18 -9.09 1.35 -13.08
CA ALA A 18 -8.55 2.06 -14.24
C ALA A 18 -8.32 3.56 -13.96
N GLU A 19 -9.22 4.20 -13.21
CA GLU A 19 -9.09 5.60 -12.80
C GLU A 19 -7.96 5.77 -11.79
N LYS A 20 -7.89 4.94 -10.75
CA LYS A 20 -6.75 4.90 -9.81
C LYS A 20 -5.43 4.69 -10.54
N LYS A 21 -5.39 3.82 -11.54
CA LYS A 21 -4.21 3.59 -12.39
C LYS A 21 -3.84 4.84 -13.21
N ALA A 22 -4.79 5.54 -13.79
CA ALA A 22 -4.54 6.76 -14.58
C ALA A 22 -4.08 7.94 -13.71
N VAL A 23 -4.66 8.10 -12.52
CA VAL A 23 -4.24 9.08 -11.51
C VAL A 23 -2.85 8.75 -10.99
N ALA A 24 -2.58 7.49 -10.63
CA ALA A 24 -1.26 7.04 -10.21
C ALA A 24 -0.21 7.22 -11.32
N ASP A 25 -0.54 6.95 -12.59
CA ASP A 25 0.38 7.18 -13.71
C ASP A 25 0.70 8.67 -13.90
N SER A 26 -0.30 9.54 -13.73
CA SER A 26 -0.12 10.99 -13.78
C SER A 26 0.71 11.51 -12.61
N LYS A 27 0.51 10.96 -11.39
CA LYS A 27 1.25 11.31 -10.17
C LYS A 27 2.67 10.74 -10.15
N ALA A 28 2.90 9.64 -10.88
CA ALA A 28 4.21 9.01 -11.07
C ALA A 28 5.06 9.71 -12.15
N LYS A 29 4.53 10.69 -12.88
CA LYS A 29 5.32 11.44 -13.89
C LYS A 29 6.48 12.15 -13.19
N GLY A 30 7.68 11.59 -13.35
CA GLY A 30 8.91 12.07 -12.70
C GLY A 30 9.31 11.33 -11.42
N VAL A 31 8.61 10.26 -11.04
CA VAL A 31 9.03 9.36 -9.96
C VAL A 31 9.56 8.07 -10.58
N GLU A 32 10.88 7.99 -10.75
CA GLU A 32 11.61 6.81 -11.21
C GLU A 32 11.63 5.71 -10.15
N ALA A 33 11.83 6.05 -8.89
CA ALA A 33 11.89 5.11 -7.77
C ALA A 33 11.46 5.74 -6.45
N MET A 34 10.96 4.92 -5.52
CA MET A 34 10.63 5.35 -4.17
C MET A 34 11.36 4.46 -3.17
N GLU A 35 12.01 5.07 -2.18
CA GLU A 35 12.48 4.35 -1.00
C GLU A 35 11.29 4.08 -0.09
N VAL A 36 10.88 2.82 0.00
CA VAL A 36 9.69 2.43 0.75
C VAL A 36 10.01 1.41 1.83
N ARG A 37 9.24 1.49 2.91
CA ARG A 37 9.17 0.50 3.97
C ARG A 37 7.72 0.06 4.11
N HIS A 38 7.50 -1.21 4.44
CA HIS A 38 6.15 -1.70 4.63
C HIS A 38 6.00 -2.57 5.89
N ILE A 39 4.75 -2.78 6.29
CA ILE A 39 4.34 -3.80 7.25
C ILE A 39 3.27 -4.62 6.56
N LEU A 40 3.54 -5.90 6.28
CA LEU A 40 2.57 -6.81 5.67
C LEU A 40 1.92 -7.67 6.74
N VAL A 41 0.59 -7.71 6.76
CA VAL A 41 -0.19 -8.62 7.61
C VAL A 41 -1.35 -9.24 6.83
N GLU A 42 -1.77 -10.44 7.20
CA GLU A 42 -2.90 -11.13 6.55
C GLU A 42 -4.25 -10.47 6.83
N LYS A 43 -4.43 -9.86 8.00
CA LYS A 43 -5.72 -9.38 8.49
C LYS A 43 -5.80 -7.86 8.52
N HIS A 44 -6.89 -7.32 7.96
CA HIS A 44 -7.19 -5.89 8.00
C HIS A 44 -7.19 -5.33 9.43
N GLY A 45 -7.86 -6.02 10.35
CA GLY A 45 -7.94 -5.59 11.75
C GLY A 45 -6.55 -5.43 12.38
N LYS A 46 -5.64 -6.37 12.08
CA LYS A 46 -4.27 -6.31 12.59
C LYS A 46 -3.50 -5.11 12.02
N ALA A 47 -3.67 -4.81 10.74
CA ALA A 47 -3.06 -3.64 10.12
C ALA A 47 -3.57 -2.34 10.75
N ALA A 48 -4.88 -2.22 10.96
CA ALA A 48 -5.50 -1.07 11.59
C ALA A 48 -4.98 -0.86 13.03
N GLU A 49 -4.89 -1.93 13.83
CA GLU A 49 -4.30 -1.87 15.18
C GLU A 49 -2.86 -1.37 15.15
N ILE A 50 -2.03 -1.86 14.22
CA ILE A 50 -0.63 -1.44 14.10
C ILE A 50 -0.54 0.05 13.73
N ILE A 51 -1.39 0.52 12.82
CA ILE A 51 -1.45 1.95 12.47
C ILE A 51 -1.74 2.79 13.71
N GLU A 52 -2.71 2.40 14.54
CA GLU A 52 -3.05 3.12 15.77
C GLU A 52 -1.91 3.10 16.81
N ILE A 53 -1.22 1.97 16.94
CA ILE A 53 -0.04 1.85 17.82
C ILE A 53 1.08 2.79 17.35
N ILE A 54 1.34 2.85 16.04
CA ILE A 54 2.36 3.75 15.47
C ILE A 54 1.93 5.22 15.61
N LYS A 55 0.65 5.54 15.31
CA LYS A 55 0.08 6.90 15.45
C LYS A 55 0.14 7.39 16.89
N SER A 56 -0.11 6.52 17.86
CA SER A 56 -0.03 6.86 19.30
C SER A 56 1.40 6.98 19.82
N GLY A 57 2.42 6.68 19.00
CA GLY A 57 3.83 6.74 19.40
C GLY A 57 4.26 5.62 20.37
N LYS A 58 3.40 4.63 20.62
CA LYS A 58 3.71 3.48 21.48
C LYS A 58 4.81 2.59 20.89
N MET A 59 4.88 2.51 19.56
CA MET A 59 5.87 1.73 18.83
C MET A 59 6.28 2.46 17.56
N GLY A 60 7.57 2.45 17.24
CA GLY A 60 8.06 3.01 15.98
C GLY A 60 7.72 2.10 14.79
N PHE A 61 7.61 2.66 13.59
CA PHE A 61 7.32 1.89 12.37
C PHE A 61 8.32 0.73 12.16
N ASN A 62 9.61 0.97 12.41
CA ASN A 62 10.66 -0.06 12.28
C ASN A 62 10.49 -1.22 13.26
N GLU A 63 10.02 -0.94 14.47
CA GLU A 63 9.78 -1.96 15.50
C GLU A 63 8.50 -2.74 15.17
N ALA A 64 7.43 -2.04 14.81
CA ALA A 64 6.19 -2.66 14.36
C ALA A 64 6.39 -3.56 13.12
N ALA A 65 7.22 -3.11 12.17
CA ALA A 65 7.58 -3.92 11.01
C ALA A 65 8.38 -5.16 11.39
N ARG A 66 9.23 -5.10 12.42
CA ARG A 66 9.99 -6.26 12.89
C ARG A 66 9.11 -7.26 13.67
N GLU A 67 8.16 -6.75 14.42
CA GLU A 67 7.32 -7.54 15.32
C GLU A 67 6.11 -8.15 14.61
N TYR A 68 5.44 -7.38 13.76
CA TYR A 68 4.16 -7.77 13.16
C TYR A 68 4.22 -8.11 11.67
N SER A 69 5.24 -7.63 10.93
CA SER A 69 5.29 -7.90 9.50
C SER A 69 5.52 -9.40 9.25
N MET A 70 4.69 -9.95 8.40
CA MET A 70 4.83 -11.29 7.85
C MET A 70 5.86 -11.34 6.73
N ASP A 71 6.12 -10.19 6.10
CA ASP A 71 7.26 -10.06 5.19
C ASP A 71 8.54 -9.97 6.02
N LYS A 72 9.23 -11.12 6.11
CA LYS A 72 10.55 -11.23 6.73
C LYS A 72 11.68 -10.93 5.74
N ALA A 73 11.38 -10.56 4.50
CA ALA A 73 12.37 -10.07 3.58
C ALA A 73 12.80 -8.66 4.00
N GLY A 74 14.10 -8.46 4.18
CA GLY A 74 14.70 -7.17 4.52
C GLY A 74 14.78 -6.85 6.02
N LYS A 75 15.48 -5.76 6.34
CA LYS A 75 15.69 -5.29 7.71
C LYS A 75 14.46 -4.51 8.19
N SER A 76 13.56 -5.19 8.89
CA SER A 76 12.34 -4.60 9.45
C SER A 76 11.38 -4.05 8.38
N GLY A 77 11.09 -4.81 7.32
CA GLY A 77 10.18 -4.39 6.26
C GLY A 77 10.72 -3.29 5.35
N LEU A 78 12.03 -3.00 5.39
CA LEU A 78 12.67 -2.08 4.45
C LEU A 78 12.84 -2.76 3.10
N LEU A 79 12.09 -2.31 2.10
CA LEU A 79 12.25 -2.77 0.72
C LEU A 79 13.34 -1.97 -0.02
N GLY A 80 13.69 -0.79 0.49
CA GLY A 80 14.65 0.11 -0.13
C GLY A 80 14.06 0.82 -1.34
N TRP A 81 14.92 1.22 -2.27
CA TRP A 81 14.52 1.88 -3.51
C TRP A 81 13.83 0.89 -4.44
N LYS A 82 12.56 1.16 -4.75
CA LYS A 82 11.70 0.33 -5.58
C LYS A 82 11.11 1.13 -6.73
N ARG A 83 11.06 0.51 -7.91
CA ARG A 83 10.39 1.07 -9.10
C ARG A 83 8.99 0.49 -9.26
N LYS A 84 8.16 1.14 -10.07
CA LYS A 84 6.78 0.71 -10.39
C LYS A 84 6.63 -0.80 -10.71
N PRO A 85 7.44 -1.43 -11.59
CA PRO A 85 7.26 -2.85 -11.92
C PRO A 85 7.71 -3.81 -10.81
N GLU A 86 8.41 -3.34 -9.77
CA GLU A 86 8.86 -4.17 -8.65
C GLU A 86 7.83 -4.23 -7.51
N LEU A 87 6.77 -3.42 -7.58
CA LEU A 87 5.74 -3.31 -6.57
C LEU A 87 4.38 -3.66 -7.16
N ASP A 88 3.49 -4.12 -6.30
CA ASP A 88 2.08 -4.30 -6.68
C ASP A 88 1.49 -2.95 -7.14
N GLN A 89 0.57 -2.97 -8.11
CA GLN A 89 -0.03 -1.75 -8.64
C GLN A 89 -0.76 -0.96 -7.57
N ASP A 90 -1.48 -1.63 -6.68
CA ASP A 90 -2.22 -0.99 -5.59
C ASP A 90 -1.26 -0.44 -4.54
N PHE A 91 -0.16 -1.15 -4.29
CA PHE A 91 0.92 -0.67 -3.42
C PHE A 91 1.54 0.61 -3.99
N TRP A 92 1.92 0.60 -5.27
CA TRP A 92 2.55 1.76 -5.92
C TRP A 92 1.62 2.97 -5.93
N ALA A 93 0.34 2.77 -6.26
CA ALA A 93 -0.65 3.85 -6.25
C ALA A 93 -0.78 4.46 -4.85
N ALA A 94 -0.95 3.65 -3.81
CA ALA A 94 -1.04 4.14 -2.44
C ALA A 94 0.26 4.83 -1.99
N ALA A 95 1.42 4.28 -2.33
CA ALA A 95 2.71 4.91 -2.03
C ALA A 95 2.82 6.31 -2.67
N LEU A 96 2.35 6.52 -3.90
CA LEU A 96 2.35 7.84 -4.54
C LEU A 96 1.48 8.87 -3.83
N ASP A 97 0.43 8.43 -3.12
CA ASP A 97 -0.42 9.31 -2.31
C ASP A 97 0.19 9.68 -0.96
N VAL A 98 1.18 8.94 -0.47
CA VAL A 98 1.81 9.14 0.85
C VAL A 98 3.01 10.09 0.78
N PRO A 99 2.98 11.27 1.42
CA PRO A 99 4.11 12.18 1.44
C PRO A 99 5.41 11.55 1.96
N GLU A 100 6.56 12.06 1.52
CA GLU A 100 7.86 11.63 2.05
C GLU A 100 7.94 11.81 3.57
N GLY A 101 8.53 10.83 4.24
CA GLY A 101 8.58 10.73 5.70
C GLY A 101 7.27 10.28 6.36
N LYS A 102 6.19 10.04 5.60
CA LYS A 102 4.89 9.59 6.12
C LYS A 102 4.57 8.15 5.70
N TYR A 103 3.51 7.63 6.32
CA TYR A 103 2.96 6.31 6.04
C TYR A 103 1.46 6.37 5.75
N THR A 104 0.91 5.29 5.16
CA THR A 104 -0.52 5.16 4.89
C THR A 104 -1.32 5.16 6.18
N GLU A 105 -2.35 5.98 6.24
CA GLU A 105 -3.25 6.04 7.39
C GLU A 105 -4.28 4.91 7.42
N GLU A 106 -4.45 4.22 6.29
CA GLU A 106 -5.34 3.08 6.14
C GLU A 106 -4.57 1.86 5.60
N PRO A 107 -4.99 0.63 5.95
CA PRO A 107 -4.39 -0.59 5.40
C PRO A 107 -4.62 -0.71 3.89
N VAL A 108 -3.56 -0.86 3.12
CA VAL A 108 -3.61 -1.05 1.66
C VAL A 108 -3.74 -2.53 1.36
N LYS A 109 -4.87 -2.93 0.76
CA LYS A 109 -5.09 -4.31 0.34
C LYS A 109 -4.34 -4.59 -0.97
N THR A 110 -3.59 -5.68 -1.02
CA THR A 110 -2.96 -6.23 -2.23
C THR A 110 -3.29 -7.72 -2.34
N GLN A 111 -2.74 -8.38 -3.35
CA GLN A 111 -2.81 -9.84 -3.48
C GLN A 111 -2.12 -10.61 -2.34
N TYR A 112 -1.18 -9.99 -1.62
CA TYR A 112 -0.42 -10.63 -0.54
C TYR A 112 -1.06 -10.46 0.85
N GLY A 113 -2.00 -9.52 0.99
CA GLY A 113 -2.63 -9.19 2.27
C GLY A 113 -2.84 -7.68 2.43
N TYR A 114 -2.62 -7.18 3.63
CA TYR A 114 -2.74 -5.76 3.97
C TYR A 114 -1.37 -5.17 4.28
N HIS A 115 -1.08 -4.06 3.63
CA HIS A 115 0.18 -3.35 3.76
C HIS A 115 -0.05 -2.00 4.44
N ILE A 116 0.85 -1.66 5.36
CA ILE A 116 1.05 -0.28 5.80
C ILE A 116 2.30 0.21 5.10
N ILE A 117 2.22 1.28 4.32
CA ILE A 117 3.30 1.69 3.42
C ILE A 117 3.86 3.02 3.91
N MET A 118 5.17 3.09 4.14
CA MET A 118 5.91 4.31 4.46
C MET A 118 6.81 4.69 3.29
N VAL A 119 6.76 5.94 2.88
CA VAL A 119 7.64 6.48 1.84
C VAL A 119 8.70 7.32 2.52
N GLN A 120 9.96 6.92 2.41
CA GLN A 120 11.08 7.69 2.97
C GLN A 120 11.54 8.77 2.00
N ALA A 121 11.69 8.43 0.72
CA ALA A 121 12.14 9.35 -0.31
C ALA A 121 11.61 8.94 -1.68
N ARG A 122 11.56 9.87 -2.63
CA ARG A 122 11.24 9.62 -4.02
C ARG A 122 12.31 10.27 -4.91
N LYS A 123 12.55 9.69 -6.08
CA LYS A 123 13.41 10.25 -7.12
C LYS A 123 12.83 9.94 -8.50
#